data_AF-A0A8I0SRR3-F1
#
_entry.id   AF-A0A8I0SRR3-F1
#
_cell.length_a   1.000
_cell.length_b   1.000
_cell.length_c   1.000
_cell.angle_alpha   90.00
_cell.angle_beta   90.00
_cell.angle_gamma   90.00
#
_symmetry.space_group_name_H-M   'P 1'
#
loop_
_entity.id
_entity.type
_entity.pdbx_description
1 polymer ?
#
loop_
_entity_poly.entity_id
_entity_poly.type
_entity_poly.pdbx_seq_one_letter_code
_entity_poly.pdbx_strand_id
1 'polypeptide(L)'
;MCELEKRLSYYEKLQKIIQHALNVALEPLSLEQQLGRMLELVLSIPGLALLGKGAVFLVDDRTGQLTLTASCGFSDLQTQHCATIPLGYCLCGRAAATQKVVFAPHINDHHDVRYEHMQDHGHYCIPILSGRRLLGIINTYVPSGHVREAIEENFLTAIASTLAGVIERKKGEIALQLAREELDLAVRRQTSKGMFNPFVVQRLVDLWRENGVETRFVPNPIHVGRILEVVFQASLQRKEEVSIELSVSLLPPIGIDFHTEECNAMNLTFHQPIPFQVDALVALARSFDPVTTTLGVIPSPHNPDELEIHGAIYFNCASKHRFDAHSFNRAPNDMMTVMVRKVGCLQIFKGVDVIGGFDSGFFSEPTPPPFTDSPLAWNLLREVQTHSGYQRFGMGYWHVYRDFIDRLLLATAAKKNGGTIIWLPQSLEECAWMGAEPRFALEKSPDGATFLESFREMEEWSEFNCGQTEWHKQEMVRLRLKRELMGFADLLSRLTRIDGALFLSDRLRPLAFGAMITANPWKGGIVSWVEEKVFPSVRMDLSRLGARHTSAVNFIGHCPGAVAFVISQDGPVAGLVQKDKDTIYWWPDCLGGLRDA
;
A
#
# COMPACT_ATOMS: atom_id res chain seq x y z
N MET A 1 -36.35 30.18 -54.45
CA MET A 1 -36.16 28.95 -53.68
C MET A 1 -37.51 28.47 -53.18
N CYS A 2 -37.85 27.22 -53.47
CA CYS A 2 -39.09 26.58 -53.06
C CYS A 2 -39.16 26.51 -51.52
N GLU A 3 -40.34 26.64 -50.92
CA GLU A 3 -40.55 26.57 -49.46
C GLU A 3 -40.00 25.26 -48.85
N LEU A 4 -39.94 24.20 -49.66
CA LEU A 4 -39.32 22.92 -49.31
C LEU A 4 -37.79 23.01 -49.12
N GLU A 5 -37.10 23.75 -49.99
CA GLU A 5 -35.63 23.91 -49.94
C GLU A 5 -35.21 24.71 -48.71
N LYS A 6 -36.01 25.72 -48.32
CA LYS A 6 -35.80 26.49 -47.09
C LYS A 6 -35.95 25.62 -45.84
N ARG A 7 -36.99 24.77 -45.78
CA ARG A 7 -37.20 23.84 -44.66
C ARG A 7 -36.11 22.77 -44.58
N LEU A 8 -35.64 22.24 -45.72
CA LEU A 8 -34.57 21.26 -45.73
C LEU A 8 -33.24 21.87 -45.24
N SER A 9 -32.87 23.04 -45.76
CA SER A 9 -31.68 23.79 -45.32
C SER A 9 -31.74 24.13 -43.82
N TYR A 10 -32.93 24.43 -43.30
CA TYR A 10 -33.17 24.64 -41.88
C TYR A 10 -32.84 23.40 -41.04
N TYR A 11 -33.37 22.22 -41.39
CA TYR A 11 -33.16 20.99 -40.63
C TYR A 11 -31.70 20.53 -40.66
N GLU A 12 -31.01 20.67 -41.80
CA GLU A 12 -29.59 20.34 -41.92
C GLU A 12 -28.71 21.22 -41.03
N LYS A 13 -28.99 22.54 -41.00
CA LYS A 13 -28.29 23.48 -40.10
C LYS A 13 -28.53 23.11 -38.64
N LEU A 14 -29.79 22.88 -38.27
CA LEU A 14 -30.16 22.51 -36.90
C LEU A 14 -29.45 21.24 -36.44
N GLN A 15 -29.40 20.19 -37.28
CA GLN A 15 -28.68 18.95 -36.96
C GLN A 15 -27.18 19.17 -36.73
N LYS A 16 -26.52 19.97 -37.58
CA LYS A 16 -25.08 20.25 -37.43
C LYS A 16 -24.75 20.95 -36.11
N ILE A 17 -25.61 21.88 -35.68
CA ILE A 17 -25.42 22.62 -34.42
C ILE A 17 -25.72 21.75 -33.23
N ILE A 18 -26.79 20.95 -33.27
CA ILE A 18 -27.07 19.99 -32.19
C ILE A 18 -25.89 19.03 -32.04
N GLN A 19 -25.35 18.50 -33.13
CA GLN A 19 -24.18 17.62 -33.09
C GLN A 19 -22.95 18.32 -32.51
N HIS A 20 -22.64 19.55 -32.93
CA HIS A 20 -21.51 20.30 -32.38
C HIS A 20 -21.72 20.67 -30.90
N ALA A 21 -22.93 21.08 -30.51
CA ALA A 21 -23.27 21.38 -29.12
C ALA A 21 -23.09 20.14 -28.23
N LEU A 22 -23.52 18.97 -28.70
CA LEU A 22 -23.29 17.70 -28.00
C LEU A 22 -21.80 17.36 -27.89
N ASN A 23 -21.01 17.57 -28.96
CA ASN A 23 -19.56 17.34 -28.92
C ASN A 23 -18.86 18.27 -27.94
N VAL A 24 -19.15 19.57 -27.98
CA VAL A 24 -18.60 20.57 -27.04
C VAL A 24 -18.97 20.23 -25.60
N ALA A 25 -20.18 19.69 -25.38
CA ALA A 25 -20.58 19.24 -24.06
C ALA A 25 -19.68 18.10 -23.55
N LEU A 26 -19.20 17.20 -24.43
CA LEU A 26 -18.35 16.06 -24.06
C LEU A 26 -16.89 16.47 -23.77
N GLU A 27 -16.49 17.68 -24.12
CA GLU A 27 -15.14 18.18 -23.85
C GLU A 27 -14.92 18.50 -22.36
N PRO A 28 -13.68 18.32 -21.84
CA PRO A 28 -13.33 18.58 -20.44
C PRO A 28 -13.18 20.09 -20.14
N LEU A 29 -14.22 20.88 -20.44
CA LEU A 29 -14.27 22.32 -20.26
C LEU A 29 -15.19 22.70 -19.08
N SER A 30 -15.06 23.93 -18.57
CA SER A 30 -16.01 24.48 -17.61
C SER A 30 -17.38 24.73 -18.28
N LEU A 31 -18.46 24.76 -17.51
CA LEU A 31 -19.80 25.03 -18.04
C LEU A 31 -19.88 26.38 -18.77
N GLU A 32 -19.22 27.40 -18.23
CA GLU A 32 -19.07 28.72 -18.86
C GLU A 32 -18.40 28.63 -20.23
N GLN A 33 -17.27 27.91 -20.33
CA GLN A 33 -16.55 27.72 -21.59
C GLN A 33 -17.39 26.95 -22.63
N GLN A 34 -18.11 25.92 -22.19
CA GLN A 34 -19.01 25.14 -23.05
C GLN A 34 -20.14 26.01 -23.59
N LEU A 35 -20.81 26.77 -22.73
CA LEU A 35 -21.90 27.67 -23.14
C LEU A 35 -21.40 28.81 -24.02
N GLY A 36 -20.20 29.35 -23.78
CA GLY A 36 -19.57 30.35 -24.63
C GLY A 36 -19.36 29.86 -26.06
N ARG A 37 -18.75 28.68 -26.23
CA ARG A 37 -18.55 28.08 -27.55
C ARG A 37 -19.87 27.79 -28.26
N MET A 38 -20.87 27.28 -27.54
CA MET A 38 -22.19 27.02 -28.12
C MET A 38 -22.86 28.33 -28.55
N LEU A 39 -22.77 29.39 -27.75
CA LEU A 39 -23.31 30.70 -28.09
C LEU A 39 -22.67 31.26 -29.36
N GLU A 40 -21.34 31.18 -29.51
CA GLU A 40 -20.63 31.59 -30.73
C GLU A 40 -21.09 30.79 -31.96
N LEU A 41 -21.31 29.48 -31.81
CA LEU A 41 -21.86 28.64 -32.87
C LEU A 41 -23.27 29.05 -33.28
N VAL A 42 -24.12 29.46 -32.33
CA VAL A 42 -25.47 29.96 -32.62
C VAL A 42 -25.43 31.31 -33.34
N LEU A 43 -24.56 32.20 -32.90
CA LEU A 43 -24.45 33.55 -33.44
C LEU A 43 -23.79 33.60 -34.83
N SER A 44 -23.03 32.58 -35.20
CA SER A 44 -22.34 32.48 -36.50
C SER A 44 -23.19 31.87 -37.63
N ILE A 45 -24.46 31.53 -37.36
CA ILE A 45 -25.31 30.84 -38.34
C ILE A 45 -25.78 31.78 -39.43
N PRO A 46 -25.45 31.51 -40.71
CA PRO A 46 -25.97 32.30 -41.82
C PRO A 46 -27.48 32.06 -41.98
N GLY A 47 -28.27 33.12 -41.82
CA GLY A 47 -29.71 33.12 -42.11
C GLY A 47 -30.66 33.36 -40.93
N LEU A 48 -30.17 33.61 -39.72
CA LEU A 48 -31.00 34.00 -38.55
C LEU A 48 -31.02 35.51 -38.27
N ALA A 49 -30.51 36.33 -39.20
CA ALA A 49 -30.39 37.78 -39.07
C ALA A 49 -29.84 38.25 -37.70
N LEU A 50 -28.96 37.47 -37.05
CA LEU A 50 -28.40 37.84 -35.75
C LEU A 50 -27.23 38.80 -35.91
N LEU A 51 -27.09 39.77 -35.01
CA LEU A 51 -26.01 40.77 -35.02
C LEU A 51 -24.67 40.22 -34.49
N GLY A 52 -24.47 38.90 -34.46
CA GLY A 52 -23.28 38.29 -33.88
C GLY A 52 -23.10 38.57 -32.37
N LYS A 53 -24.16 39.00 -31.69
CA LYS A 53 -24.17 39.42 -30.29
C LYS A 53 -25.23 38.69 -29.50
N GLY A 54 -24.86 38.21 -28.30
CA GLY A 54 -25.77 37.46 -27.44
C GLY A 54 -25.18 37.10 -26.10
N ALA A 55 -25.99 36.48 -25.25
CA ALA A 55 -25.61 36.02 -23.91
C ALA A 55 -26.42 34.80 -23.48
N VAL A 56 -25.83 34.00 -22.61
CA VAL A 56 -26.49 32.93 -21.86
C VAL A 56 -26.45 33.27 -20.37
N PHE A 57 -27.62 33.26 -19.76
CA PHE A 57 -27.80 33.46 -18.33
C PHE A 57 -28.27 32.15 -17.71
N LEU A 58 -27.71 31.76 -16.57
CA LEU A 58 -28.21 30.62 -15.79
C LEU A 58 -28.95 31.10 -14.55
N VAL A 59 -29.95 30.34 -14.14
CA VAL A 59 -30.62 30.59 -12.85
C VAL A 59 -29.69 30.15 -11.73
N ASP A 60 -29.41 31.07 -10.81
CA ASP A 60 -28.74 30.78 -9.55
C ASP A 60 -29.72 30.11 -8.59
N ASP A 61 -29.43 28.87 -8.20
CA ASP A 61 -30.33 28.06 -7.37
C ASP A 61 -30.48 28.60 -5.92
N ARG A 62 -29.62 29.53 -5.47
CA ARG A 62 -29.68 30.14 -4.12
C ARG A 62 -30.49 31.44 -4.11
N THR A 63 -30.25 32.30 -5.09
CA THR A 63 -30.88 33.64 -5.13
C THR A 63 -32.13 33.67 -6.00
N GLY A 64 -32.30 32.67 -6.86
CA GLY A 64 -33.36 32.61 -7.87
C GLY A 64 -33.19 33.61 -9.00
N GLN A 65 -32.08 34.35 -9.07
CA GLN A 65 -31.81 35.36 -10.09
C GLN A 65 -31.08 34.78 -11.30
N LEU A 66 -31.06 35.50 -12.42
CA LEU A 66 -30.28 35.15 -13.59
C LEU A 66 -28.85 35.68 -13.44
N THR A 67 -27.86 34.81 -13.59
CA THR A 67 -26.43 35.17 -13.58
C THR A 67 -25.86 35.02 -14.98
N LEU A 68 -25.19 36.07 -15.47
CA LEU A 68 -24.51 36.01 -16.77
C LEU A 68 -23.41 34.95 -16.71
N THR A 69 -23.54 33.93 -17.57
CA THR A 69 -22.62 32.78 -17.57
C THR A 69 -21.78 32.71 -18.85
N ALA A 70 -22.29 33.23 -19.96
CA ALA A 70 -21.51 33.40 -21.18
C ALA A 70 -22.03 34.60 -21.98
N SER A 71 -21.15 35.31 -22.68
CA SER A 71 -21.52 36.42 -23.55
C SER A 71 -20.61 36.48 -24.76
N CYS A 72 -21.15 36.93 -25.89
CA CYS A 72 -20.41 37.22 -27.10
C CYS A 72 -20.82 38.61 -27.62
N GLY A 73 -19.84 39.47 -27.91
CA GLY A 73 -20.07 40.83 -28.40
C GLY A 73 -20.57 41.83 -27.35
N PHE A 74 -20.47 41.51 -26.06
CA PHE A 74 -20.81 42.43 -24.96
C PHE A 74 -19.60 43.31 -24.61
N SER A 75 -19.84 44.59 -24.30
CA SER A 75 -18.80 45.46 -23.71
C SER A 75 -18.68 45.24 -22.20
N ASP A 76 -17.57 45.65 -21.60
CA ASP A 76 -17.35 45.51 -20.15
C ASP A 76 -18.47 46.15 -19.32
N LEU A 77 -18.96 47.31 -19.75
CA LEU A 77 -20.08 48.02 -19.11
C LEU A 77 -21.38 47.19 -19.19
N GLN A 78 -21.65 46.54 -20.33
CA GLN A 78 -22.82 45.67 -20.50
C GLN A 78 -22.72 44.41 -19.65
N THR A 79 -21.54 43.79 -19.61
CA THR A 79 -21.26 42.61 -18.78
C THR A 79 -21.48 42.92 -17.30
N GLN A 80 -21.04 44.10 -16.83
CA GLN A 80 -21.26 44.54 -15.45
C GLN A 80 -22.76 44.78 -15.16
N HIS A 81 -23.47 45.51 -16.03
CA HIS A 81 -24.89 45.78 -15.81
C HIS A 81 -25.79 44.55 -15.93
N CYS A 82 -25.37 43.55 -16.71
CA CYS A 82 -26.13 42.30 -16.90
C CYS A 82 -25.58 41.15 -16.03
N ALA A 83 -24.60 41.38 -15.16
CA ALA A 83 -23.96 40.33 -14.38
C ALA A 83 -24.97 39.51 -13.57
N THR A 84 -25.96 40.19 -12.99
CA THR A 84 -27.08 39.57 -12.28
C THR A 84 -28.38 40.30 -12.61
N ILE A 85 -29.40 39.55 -13.01
CA ILE A 85 -30.69 40.07 -13.47
C ILE A 85 -31.82 39.43 -12.62
N PRO A 86 -32.58 40.24 -11.86
CA PRO A 86 -33.78 39.78 -11.18
C PRO A 86 -34.86 39.29 -12.16
N LEU A 87 -35.65 38.31 -11.75
CA LEU A 87 -36.81 37.87 -12.55
C LEU A 87 -37.82 39.01 -12.69
N GLY A 88 -38.33 39.18 -13.91
CA GLY A 88 -39.21 40.29 -14.28
C GLY A 88 -38.49 41.61 -14.62
N TYR A 89 -37.19 41.74 -14.32
CA TYR A 89 -36.39 42.91 -14.67
C TYR A 89 -35.72 42.73 -16.04
N CYS A 90 -35.86 43.71 -16.94
CA CYS A 90 -35.42 43.65 -18.35
C CYS A 90 -36.05 42.50 -19.17
N LEU A 91 -35.72 42.42 -20.46
CA LEU A 91 -36.32 41.43 -21.38
C LEU A 91 -35.96 39.99 -20.99
N CYS A 92 -34.72 39.76 -20.54
CA CYS A 92 -34.26 38.45 -20.08
C CYS A 92 -34.98 38.03 -18.79
N GLY A 93 -35.12 38.93 -17.82
CA GLY A 93 -35.84 38.64 -16.58
C GLY A 93 -37.32 38.40 -16.81
N ARG A 94 -37.98 39.12 -17.74
CA ARG A 94 -39.38 38.84 -18.12
C ARG A 94 -39.55 37.51 -18.83
N ALA A 95 -38.63 37.15 -19.72
CA ALA A 95 -38.63 35.81 -20.33
C ALA A 95 -38.48 34.72 -19.26
N ALA A 96 -37.64 34.94 -18.25
CA ALA A 96 -37.49 34.01 -17.12
C ALA A 96 -38.74 33.92 -16.25
N ALA A 97 -39.34 35.06 -15.89
CA ALA A 97 -40.54 35.10 -15.05
C ALA A 97 -41.76 34.48 -15.73
N THR A 98 -41.92 34.70 -17.04
CA THR A 98 -43.05 34.17 -17.81
C THR A 98 -42.81 32.76 -18.36
N GLN A 99 -41.55 32.32 -18.41
CA GLN A 99 -41.10 31.10 -19.08
C GLN A 99 -41.57 30.99 -20.54
N LYS A 100 -41.74 32.14 -21.20
CA LYS A 100 -42.15 32.26 -22.60
C LYS A 100 -41.11 33.05 -23.37
N VAL A 101 -41.07 32.81 -24.68
CA VAL A 101 -40.25 33.61 -25.60
C VAL A 101 -40.68 35.07 -25.53
N VAL A 102 -39.72 35.96 -25.30
CA VAL A 102 -39.91 37.41 -25.38
C VAL A 102 -39.16 37.92 -26.60
N PHE A 103 -39.88 38.59 -27.48
CA PHE A 103 -39.33 39.24 -28.67
C PHE A 103 -39.56 40.75 -28.59
N ALA A 104 -38.54 41.53 -28.92
CA ALA A 104 -38.64 42.98 -29.06
C ALA A 104 -37.97 43.39 -30.39
N PRO A 105 -38.66 44.09 -31.31
CA PRO A 105 -38.09 44.49 -32.61
C PRO A 105 -37.19 45.73 -32.53
N HIS A 106 -37.30 46.51 -31.45
CA HIS A 106 -36.59 47.76 -31.20
C HIS A 106 -36.32 47.93 -29.71
N ILE A 107 -35.43 48.87 -29.36
CA ILE A 107 -35.34 49.41 -28.01
C ILE A 107 -36.66 50.09 -27.66
N ASN A 108 -37.27 49.67 -26.55
CA ASN A 108 -38.57 50.17 -26.08
C ASN A 108 -38.53 50.45 -24.56
N ASP A 109 -39.68 50.81 -23.98
CA ASP A 109 -39.82 51.11 -22.54
C ASP A 109 -39.53 49.91 -21.64
N HIS A 110 -39.43 48.72 -22.23
CA HIS A 110 -39.07 47.49 -21.54
C HIS A 110 -37.54 47.23 -21.58
N HIS A 111 -36.73 48.12 -22.17
CA HIS A 111 -35.27 48.05 -22.04
C HIS A 111 -34.82 48.79 -20.78
N ASP A 112 -34.91 48.09 -19.65
CA ASP A 112 -34.59 48.61 -18.32
C ASP A 112 -33.08 48.86 -18.12
N VAL A 113 -32.21 48.20 -18.89
CA VAL A 113 -30.76 48.41 -18.90
C VAL A 113 -30.40 49.25 -20.12
N ARG A 114 -29.92 50.49 -19.91
CA ARG A 114 -29.48 51.41 -20.96
C ARG A 114 -28.08 51.95 -20.65
N TYR A 115 -27.25 52.16 -21.66
CA TYR A 115 -25.89 52.71 -21.54
C TYR A 115 -25.59 53.69 -22.66
N GLU A 116 -24.60 54.55 -22.45
CA GLU A 116 -24.18 55.60 -23.38
C GLU A 116 -23.78 54.98 -24.74
N HIS A 117 -24.32 55.50 -25.85
CA HIS A 117 -24.14 55.00 -27.23
C HIS A 117 -24.81 53.66 -27.59
N MET A 118 -25.88 53.25 -26.90
CA MET A 118 -26.68 52.10 -27.31
C MET A 118 -27.35 52.34 -28.68
N GLN A 119 -26.91 51.63 -29.73
CA GLN A 119 -27.54 51.63 -31.04
C GLN A 119 -28.88 50.88 -31.01
N ASP A 120 -29.86 51.28 -31.81
CA ASP A 120 -31.16 50.60 -31.87
C ASP A 120 -31.05 49.17 -32.41
N HIS A 121 -31.70 48.22 -31.74
CA HIS A 121 -31.68 46.80 -32.06
C HIS A 121 -32.91 46.09 -31.46
N GLY A 122 -33.14 44.87 -31.89
CA GLY A 122 -34.12 43.96 -31.29
C GLY A 122 -33.48 42.79 -30.56
N HIS A 123 -34.31 42.00 -29.88
CA HIS A 123 -33.92 40.82 -29.13
C HIS A 123 -34.87 39.64 -29.31
N TYR A 124 -34.30 38.45 -29.29
CA TYR A 124 -34.98 37.23 -28.85
C TYR A 124 -34.41 36.81 -27.49
N CYS A 125 -35.28 36.74 -26.48
CA CYS A 125 -34.96 36.15 -25.19
C CYS A 125 -35.72 34.84 -25.05
N ILE A 126 -35.00 33.72 -25.15
CA ILE A 126 -35.57 32.37 -25.17
C ILE A 126 -35.27 31.67 -23.85
N PRO A 127 -36.28 31.12 -23.16
CA PRO A 127 -36.05 30.35 -21.96
C PRO A 127 -35.42 28.98 -22.24
N ILE A 128 -34.42 28.64 -21.45
CA ILE A 128 -33.77 27.31 -21.42
C ILE A 128 -34.51 26.48 -20.37
N LEU A 129 -35.32 25.54 -20.83
CA LEU A 129 -36.20 24.73 -19.97
C LEU A 129 -35.77 23.26 -20.00
N SER A 130 -35.72 22.62 -18.84
CA SER A 130 -35.78 21.15 -18.75
C SER A 130 -37.10 20.75 -18.09
N GLY A 131 -37.98 20.13 -18.88
CA GLY A 131 -39.37 19.90 -18.47
C GLY A 131 -40.07 21.21 -18.11
N ARG A 132 -40.45 21.36 -16.82
CA ARG A 132 -41.08 22.58 -16.26
C ARG A 132 -40.10 23.49 -15.51
N ARG A 133 -38.82 23.10 -15.40
CA ARG A 133 -37.80 23.85 -14.66
C ARG A 133 -37.08 24.82 -15.59
N LEU A 134 -37.02 26.08 -15.20
CA LEU A 134 -36.18 27.08 -15.84
C LEU A 134 -34.73 26.90 -15.41
N LEU A 135 -33.84 26.67 -16.37
CA LEU A 135 -32.40 26.56 -16.13
C LEU A 135 -31.66 27.85 -16.46
N GLY A 136 -32.20 28.66 -17.37
CA GLY A 136 -31.54 29.88 -17.84
C GLY A 136 -32.28 30.57 -18.99
N ILE A 137 -31.65 31.58 -19.57
CA ILE A 137 -32.11 32.32 -20.76
C ILE A 137 -30.98 32.40 -21.78
N ILE A 138 -31.28 32.19 -23.06
CA ILE A 138 -30.42 32.62 -24.16
C ILE A 138 -31.00 33.89 -24.77
N ASN A 139 -30.16 34.93 -24.85
CA ASN A 139 -30.48 36.23 -25.43
C ASN A 139 -29.67 36.44 -26.70
N THR A 140 -30.33 36.78 -27.80
CA THR A 140 -29.68 37.06 -29.09
C THR A 140 -30.19 38.37 -29.67
N TYR A 141 -29.31 39.12 -30.31
CA TYR A 141 -29.59 40.45 -30.85
C TYR A 141 -29.92 40.35 -32.35
N VAL A 142 -30.94 41.09 -32.79
CA VAL A 142 -31.34 41.23 -34.20
C VAL A 142 -31.33 42.71 -34.61
N PRO A 143 -31.23 43.03 -35.92
CA PRO A 143 -31.34 44.39 -36.42
C PRO A 143 -32.61 45.10 -35.92
N SER A 144 -32.51 46.42 -35.78
CA SER A 144 -33.67 47.28 -35.53
C SER A 144 -34.73 47.07 -36.62
N GLY A 145 -35.99 46.90 -36.21
CA GLY A 145 -37.12 46.70 -37.11
C GLY A 145 -37.26 45.27 -37.64
N HIS A 146 -36.53 44.31 -37.07
CA HIS A 146 -36.65 42.90 -37.44
C HIS A 146 -38.09 42.40 -37.25
N VAL A 147 -38.57 41.58 -38.19
CA VAL A 147 -39.91 40.99 -38.13
C VAL A 147 -39.80 39.61 -37.48
N ARG A 148 -40.64 39.36 -36.47
CA ARG A 148 -40.68 38.07 -35.77
C ARG A 148 -41.03 36.94 -36.75
N GLU A 149 -40.13 35.99 -36.94
CA GLU A 149 -40.36 34.81 -37.77
C GLU A 149 -40.48 33.53 -36.92
N ALA A 150 -41.51 32.73 -37.19
CA ALA A 150 -41.74 31.47 -36.46
C ALA A 150 -40.59 30.46 -36.67
N ILE A 151 -39.90 30.51 -37.81
CA ILE A 151 -38.78 29.60 -38.11
C ILE A 151 -37.58 29.93 -37.20
N GLU A 152 -37.24 31.20 -37.03
CA GLU A 152 -36.14 31.64 -36.15
C GLU A 152 -36.42 31.31 -34.69
N GLU A 153 -37.65 31.59 -34.23
CA GLU A 153 -38.06 31.29 -32.86
C GLU A 153 -38.03 29.79 -32.56
N ASN A 154 -38.57 28.96 -33.47
CA ASN A 154 -38.52 27.50 -33.33
C ASN A 154 -37.08 26.98 -33.32
N PHE A 155 -36.20 27.60 -34.12
CA PHE A 155 -34.79 27.24 -34.17
C PHE A 155 -34.09 27.51 -32.85
N LEU A 156 -34.22 28.75 -32.34
CA LEU A 156 -33.59 29.16 -31.08
C LEU A 156 -34.17 28.38 -29.89
N THR A 157 -35.46 28.05 -29.92
CA THR A 157 -36.12 27.21 -28.91
C THR A 157 -35.58 25.78 -28.93
N ALA A 158 -35.33 25.20 -30.10
CA ALA A 158 -34.71 23.88 -30.23
C ALA A 158 -33.27 23.86 -29.71
N ILE A 159 -32.51 24.94 -29.95
CA ILE A 159 -31.17 25.10 -29.37
C ILE A 159 -31.24 25.25 -27.85
N ALA A 160 -32.14 26.10 -27.33
CA ALA A 160 -32.34 26.25 -25.89
C ALA A 160 -32.66 24.91 -25.22
N SER A 161 -33.45 24.06 -25.86
CA SER A 161 -33.73 22.70 -25.39
C SER A 161 -32.48 21.81 -25.38
N THR A 162 -31.59 21.96 -26.35
CA THR A 162 -30.31 21.24 -26.40
C THR A 162 -29.37 21.72 -25.30
N LEU A 163 -29.28 23.03 -25.09
CA LEU A 163 -28.50 23.64 -23.99
C LEU A 163 -28.99 23.17 -22.63
N ALA A 164 -30.30 22.97 -22.45
CA ALA A 164 -30.86 22.45 -21.22
C ALA A 164 -30.26 21.09 -20.83
N GLY A 165 -30.18 20.16 -21.79
CA GLY A 165 -29.56 18.85 -21.56
C GLY A 165 -28.06 18.91 -21.22
N VAL A 166 -27.33 19.83 -21.85
CA VAL A 166 -25.92 20.09 -21.53
C VAL A 166 -25.75 20.60 -20.10
N ILE A 167 -26.55 21.59 -19.72
CA ILE A 167 -26.51 22.20 -18.38
C ILE A 167 -26.85 21.17 -17.31
N GLU A 168 -27.90 20.37 -17.49
CA GLU A 168 -28.27 19.34 -16.52
C GLU A 168 -27.20 18.27 -16.37
N ARG A 169 -26.63 17.80 -17.47
CA ARG A 169 -25.56 16.81 -17.40
C ARG A 169 -24.37 17.36 -16.62
N LYS A 170 -23.91 18.58 -16.92
CA LYS A 170 -22.75 19.17 -16.25
C LYS A 170 -23.03 19.45 -14.77
N LYS A 171 -24.21 19.95 -14.41
CA LYS A 171 -24.64 20.12 -13.02
C LYS A 171 -24.70 18.76 -12.30
N GLY A 172 -25.18 17.70 -12.97
CA GLY A 172 -25.22 16.34 -12.45
C GLY A 172 -23.83 15.75 -12.23
N GLU A 173 -22.89 15.94 -13.16
CA GLU A 173 -21.50 15.53 -13.02
C GLU A 173 -20.83 16.19 -11.80
N ILE A 174 -21.00 17.51 -11.64
CA ILE A 174 -20.47 18.25 -10.49
C ILE A 174 -21.11 17.78 -9.18
N ALA A 175 -22.44 17.60 -9.15
CA ALA A 175 -23.13 17.12 -7.96
C ALA A 175 -22.69 15.70 -7.57
N LEU A 176 -22.48 14.80 -8.55
CA LEU A 176 -21.97 13.46 -8.30
C LEU A 176 -20.53 13.48 -7.78
N GLN A 177 -19.70 14.37 -8.32
CA GLN A 177 -18.33 14.54 -7.84
C GLN A 177 -18.29 15.03 -6.40
N LEU A 178 -19.07 16.06 -6.06
CA LEU A 178 -19.18 16.56 -4.69
C LEU A 178 -19.77 15.51 -3.73
N ALA A 179 -20.82 14.79 -4.14
CA ALA A 179 -21.39 13.71 -3.34
C ALA A 179 -20.41 12.55 -3.15
N ARG A 180 -19.55 12.27 -4.13
CA ARG A 180 -18.47 11.28 -4.02
C ARG A 180 -17.38 11.74 -3.08
N GLU A 181 -16.99 13.01 -3.12
CA GLU A 181 -16.03 13.60 -2.17
C GLU A 181 -16.59 13.60 -0.74
N GLU A 182 -17.87 13.92 -0.57
CA GLU A 182 -18.57 13.82 0.72
C GLU A 182 -18.68 12.38 1.21
N LEU A 183 -18.98 11.43 0.31
CA LEU A 183 -19.00 10.00 0.64
C LEU A 183 -17.60 9.51 1.01
N ASP A 184 -16.55 9.91 0.28
CA ASP A 184 -15.17 9.57 0.59
C ASP A 184 -14.76 10.18 1.95
N LEU A 185 -15.17 11.41 2.25
CA LEU A 185 -14.99 12.06 3.55
C LEU A 185 -15.80 11.37 4.67
N ALA A 186 -17.02 10.91 4.39
CA ALA A 186 -17.87 10.18 5.33
C ALA A 186 -17.33 8.77 5.60
N VAL A 187 -16.85 8.07 4.57
CA VAL A 187 -16.13 6.80 4.67
C VAL A 187 -14.85 6.99 5.50
N ARG A 188 -14.06 8.05 5.25
CA ARG A 188 -12.88 8.42 6.05
C ARG A 188 -13.23 8.72 7.52
N ARG A 189 -14.37 9.38 7.79
CA ARG A 189 -14.87 9.64 9.16
C ARG A 189 -15.44 8.39 9.85
N GLN A 190 -15.95 7.42 9.09
CA GLN A 190 -16.47 6.17 9.63
C GLN A 190 -15.35 5.14 9.86
N THR A 191 -14.25 5.20 9.11
CA THR A 191 -13.04 4.40 9.34
C THR A 191 -12.19 4.87 10.53
N SER A 192 -12.35 6.10 11.02
CA SER A 192 -11.56 6.64 12.14
C SER A 192 -12.05 6.23 13.54
N LYS A 193 -13.19 5.53 13.64
CA LYS A 193 -13.54 4.75 14.84
C LYS A 193 -13.24 3.28 14.61
N GLY A 194 -11.94 2.95 14.75
CA GLY A 194 -11.47 1.60 15.03
C GLY A 194 -11.27 0.72 13.80
N MET A 195 -10.39 1.12 12.86
CA MET A 195 -9.84 0.18 11.86
C MET A 195 -9.13 -1.01 12.52
N PHE A 196 -8.62 -0.84 13.75
CA PHE A 196 -8.14 -1.90 14.61
C PHE A 196 -9.06 -2.05 15.84
N ASN A 197 -9.42 -3.29 16.15
CA ASN A 197 -10.22 -3.62 17.32
C ASN A 197 -9.46 -3.20 18.60
N PRO A 198 -10.06 -2.41 19.51
CA PRO A 198 -9.42 -2.01 20.78
C PRO A 198 -8.89 -3.18 21.61
N PHE A 199 -9.52 -4.36 21.54
CA PHE A 199 -9.02 -5.57 22.20
C PHE A 199 -7.68 -6.05 21.64
N VAL A 200 -7.44 -5.88 20.34
CA VAL A 200 -6.17 -6.24 19.71
C VAL A 200 -5.06 -5.26 20.12
N VAL A 201 -5.38 -3.97 20.15
CA VAL A 201 -4.46 -2.94 20.65
C VAL A 201 -4.08 -3.23 22.10
N GLN A 202 -5.06 -3.58 22.95
CA GLN A 202 -4.79 -3.95 24.33
C GLN A 202 -3.92 -5.21 24.41
N ARG A 203 -4.21 -6.24 23.60
CA ARG A 203 -3.41 -7.48 23.56
C ARG A 203 -1.96 -7.22 23.18
N LEU A 204 -1.69 -6.30 22.25
CA LEU A 204 -0.32 -5.89 21.90
C LEU A 204 0.42 -5.25 23.08
N VAL A 205 -0.27 -4.43 23.88
CA VAL A 205 0.30 -3.84 25.10
C VAL A 205 0.53 -4.90 26.19
N ASP A 206 -0.32 -5.91 26.27
CA ASP A 206 -0.12 -7.04 27.19
C ASP A 206 1.09 -7.88 26.76
N LEU A 207 1.21 -8.20 25.46
CA LEU A 207 2.38 -8.90 24.89
C LEU A 207 3.68 -8.11 25.07
N TRP A 208 3.64 -6.78 24.99
CA TRP A 208 4.77 -5.91 25.32
C TRP A 208 5.28 -6.14 26.75
N ARG A 209 4.36 -6.30 27.72
CA ARG A 209 4.67 -6.56 29.13
C ARG A 209 5.15 -7.99 29.36
N GLU A 210 4.54 -8.95 28.68
CA GLU A 210 4.85 -10.39 28.81
C GLU A 210 6.21 -10.78 28.23
N ASN A 211 6.78 -9.99 27.31
CA ASN A 211 8.01 -10.33 26.56
C ASN A 211 9.31 -10.43 27.39
N GLY A 212 9.27 -10.51 28.73
CA GLY A 212 10.39 -10.92 29.60
C GLY A 212 11.57 -9.94 29.73
N VAL A 213 11.73 -9.00 28.80
CA VAL A 213 12.72 -7.91 28.85
C VAL A 213 12.16 -6.77 29.69
N GLU A 214 12.86 -6.39 30.77
CA GLU A 214 12.53 -5.22 31.58
C GLU A 214 12.54 -3.95 30.71
N THR A 215 11.44 -3.21 30.75
CA THR A 215 11.31 -1.92 30.06
C THR A 215 10.96 -0.83 31.03
N ARG A 216 11.51 0.36 30.80
CA ARG A 216 11.19 1.58 31.55
C ARG A 216 9.93 2.27 31.04
N PHE A 217 9.42 1.82 29.89
CA PHE A 217 8.31 2.41 29.17
C PHE A 217 7.24 1.38 28.83
N VAL A 218 5.97 1.79 28.96
CA VAL A 218 4.81 1.03 28.49
C VAL A 218 4.06 1.89 27.47
N PRO A 219 3.89 1.43 26.22
CA PRO A 219 3.15 2.16 25.19
C PRO A 219 1.71 2.45 25.62
N ASN A 220 1.26 3.69 25.41
CA ASN A 220 -0.15 4.04 25.62
C ASN A 220 -1.01 3.40 24.52
N PRO A 221 -2.08 2.64 24.85
CA PRO A 221 -2.97 2.03 23.86
C PRO A 221 -3.53 3.01 22.82
N ILE A 222 -3.78 4.28 23.19
CA ILE A 222 -4.26 5.31 22.26
C ILE A 222 -3.20 5.58 21.18
N HIS A 223 -1.95 5.76 21.57
CA HIS A 223 -0.83 5.98 20.64
C HIS A 223 -0.55 4.75 19.79
N VAL A 224 -0.60 3.56 20.39
CA VAL A 224 -0.44 2.29 19.64
C VAL A 224 -1.51 2.17 18.56
N GLY A 225 -2.78 2.38 18.93
CA GLY A 225 -3.89 2.35 17.98
C GLY A 225 -3.71 3.36 16.85
N ARG A 226 -3.26 4.58 17.19
CA ARG A 226 -3.00 5.63 16.21
C ARG A 226 -1.87 5.30 15.25
N ILE A 227 -0.75 4.75 15.74
CA ILE A 227 0.38 4.32 14.90
C ILE A 227 -0.07 3.22 13.95
N LEU A 228 -0.71 2.17 14.47
CA LEU A 228 -1.21 1.07 13.63
C LEU A 228 -2.13 1.59 12.53
N GLU A 229 -3.06 2.48 12.87
CA GLU A 229 -4.00 3.06 11.92
C GLU A 229 -3.31 3.84 10.79
N VAL A 230 -2.48 4.81 11.16
CA VAL A 230 -1.85 5.71 10.18
C VAL A 230 -0.81 4.96 9.34
N VAL A 231 -0.03 4.06 9.94
CA VAL A 231 0.97 3.25 9.21
C VAL A 231 0.28 2.26 8.27
N PHE A 232 -0.81 1.61 8.69
CA PHE A 232 -1.57 0.73 7.82
C PHE A 232 -2.17 1.50 6.64
N GLN A 233 -2.78 2.66 6.88
CA GLN A 233 -3.32 3.50 5.81
C GLN A 233 -2.23 3.98 4.84
N ALA A 234 -1.06 4.37 5.36
CA ALA A 234 0.09 4.73 4.54
C ALA A 234 0.55 3.54 3.66
N SER A 235 0.54 2.31 4.21
CA SER A 235 0.91 1.10 3.44
C SER A 235 -0.03 0.81 2.25
N LEU A 236 -1.28 1.29 2.29
CA LEU A 236 -2.26 1.10 1.23
C LEU A 236 -2.14 2.15 0.11
N GLN A 237 -1.46 3.26 0.36
CA GLN A 237 -1.25 4.29 -0.65
C GLN A 237 -0.26 3.78 -1.71
N ARG A 238 -0.52 4.16 -2.97
CA ARG A 238 0.40 3.91 -4.09
C ARG A 238 0.83 5.24 -4.67
N LYS A 239 2.13 5.42 -4.87
CA LYS A 239 2.68 6.56 -5.59
C LYS A 239 3.64 6.01 -6.64
N GLU A 240 3.40 6.34 -7.92
CA GLU A 240 4.26 5.93 -9.05
C GLU A 240 4.46 4.39 -9.17
N GLU A 241 3.43 3.59 -8.86
CA GLU A 241 3.43 2.11 -8.88
C GLU A 241 4.33 1.38 -7.86
N VAL A 242 5.00 2.11 -6.95
CA VAL A 242 5.83 1.50 -5.89
C VAL A 242 5.02 1.37 -4.58
N SER A 243 5.13 0.21 -3.92
CA SER A 243 4.58 0.00 -2.59
C SER A 243 5.34 0.83 -1.55
N ILE A 244 4.62 1.40 -0.60
CA ILE A 244 5.23 2.19 0.46
C ILE A 244 5.67 1.25 1.57
N GLU A 245 6.98 1.20 1.80
CA GLU A 245 7.60 0.49 2.91
C GLU A 245 8.19 1.53 3.86
N LEU A 246 7.88 1.41 5.16
CA LEU A 246 8.33 2.35 6.19
C LEU A 246 8.33 1.69 7.56
N SER A 247 9.12 2.25 8.47
CA SER A 247 9.19 1.85 9.87
C SER A 247 8.94 3.08 10.75
N VAL A 248 8.10 2.94 11.76
CA VAL A 248 7.74 4.01 12.72
C VAL A 248 7.92 3.49 14.13
N SER A 249 8.59 4.27 14.98
CA SER A 249 8.82 3.91 16.37
C SER A 249 8.27 4.95 17.33
N LEU A 250 7.50 4.50 18.32
CA LEU A 250 7.06 5.32 19.44
C LEU A 250 8.23 5.56 20.39
N LEU A 251 8.62 6.82 20.55
CA LEU A 251 9.70 7.21 21.46
C LEU A 251 9.14 7.47 22.87
N PRO A 252 9.81 6.96 23.92
CA PRO A 252 9.41 7.20 25.29
C PRO A 252 9.66 8.66 25.68
N PRO A 253 8.81 9.26 26.52
CA PRO A 253 8.93 10.66 26.94
C PRO A 253 10.22 11.00 27.69
N ILE A 254 10.87 9.99 28.28
CA ILE A 254 12.08 10.12 29.10
C ILE A 254 13.34 10.28 28.22
N GLY A 255 13.21 10.12 26.90
CA GLY A 255 14.33 10.05 25.97
C GLY A 255 14.98 8.65 25.96
N ILE A 256 15.79 8.39 24.94
CA ILE A 256 16.53 7.13 24.78
C ILE A 256 17.99 7.44 24.50
N ASP A 257 18.87 6.68 25.15
CA ASP A 257 20.27 6.65 24.78
C ASP A 257 20.46 5.73 23.56
N PHE A 258 20.85 6.35 22.45
CA PHE A 258 21.11 5.68 21.18
C PHE A 258 22.58 5.27 21.01
N HIS A 259 23.43 5.47 22.01
CA HIS A 259 24.86 5.14 22.01
C HIS A 259 25.22 4.20 23.17
N THR A 260 24.70 2.97 23.09
CA THR A 260 25.00 1.88 24.01
C THR A 260 25.94 0.86 23.36
N GLU A 261 26.46 -0.11 24.12
CA GLU A 261 27.23 -1.23 23.54
C GLU A 261 26.43 -2.03 22.49
N GLU A 262 25.10 -2.05 22.62
CA GLU A 262 24.23 -2.82 21.76
C GLU A 262 23.63 -2.02 20.60
N CYS A 263 23.44 -0.70 20.78
CA CYS A 263 22.84 0.18 19.80
C CYS A 263 23.73 1.41 19.55
N ASN A 264 24.08 1.66 18.29
CA ASN A 264 24.69 2.90 17.84
C ASN A 264 23.85 3.48 16.69
N ALA A 265 22.98 4.44 17.01
CA ALA A 265 22.09 5.06 16.05
C ALA A 265 22.36 6.56 15.87
N MET A 266 22.12 7.05 14.66
CA MET A 266 22.20 8.46 14.30
C MET A 266 20.79 9.05 14.31
N ASN A 267 20.59 10.10 15.09
CA ASN A 267 19.30 10.78 15.21
C ASN A 267 19.26 12.01 14.28
N LEU A 268 18.28 12.03 13.38
CA LEU A 268 17.98 13.13 12.46
C LEU A 268 16.72 13.86 12.95
N THR A 269 16.90 14.91 13.74
CA THR A 269 15.79 15.70 14.28
C THR A 269 15.32 16.75 13.29
N PHE A 270 14.00 16.87 13.11
CA PHE A 270 13.44 17.94 12.29
C PHE A 270 13.42 19.26 13.05
N HIS A 271 13.61 20.37 12.33
CA HIS A 271 13.56 21.71 12.91
C HIS A 271 12.19 22.02 13.55
N GLN A 272 11.12 21.50 12.94
CA GLN A 272 9.77 21.51 13.49
C GLN A 272 9.19 20.09 13.41
N PRO A 273 8.56 19.58 14.50
CA PRO A 273 7.83 18.33 14.45
C PRO A 273 6.73 18.37 13.39
N ILE A 274 6.56 17.28 12.66
CA ILE A 274 5.58 17.18 11.58
C ILE A 274 4.35 16.43 12.11
N PRO A 275 3.11 16.89 11.89
CA PRO A 275 1.92 16.15 12.30
C PRO A 275 1.93 14.69 11.79
N PHE A 276 1.66 13.72 12.66
CA PHE A 276 1.66 12.29 12.30
C PHE A 276 0.40 11.94 11.49
N GLN A 277 0.52 12.09 10.18
CA GLN A 277 -0.55 11.88 9.20
C GLN A 277 -0.05 11.05 8.01
N VAL A 278 -1.00 10.41 7.30
CA VAL A 278 -0.70 9.52 6.17
C VAL A 278 0.15 10.22 5.11
N ASP A 279 -0.23 11.44 4.70
CA ASP A 279 0.50 12.18 3.66
C ASP A 279 1.94 12.49 4.03
N ALA A 280 2.21 12.78 5.31
CA ALA A 280 3.55 13.01 5.82
C ALA A 280 4.40 11.72 5.79
N LEU A 281 3.84 10.59 6.22
CA LEU A 281 4.53 9.29 6.14
C LEU A 281 4.83 8.90 4.70
N VAL A 282 3.86 9.06 3.78
CA VAL A 282 4.03 8.77 2.35
C VAL A 282 5.12 9.63 1.72
N ALA A 283 5.23 10.90 2.12
CA ALA A 283 6.29 11.79 1.65
C ALA A 283 7.67 11.38 2.18
N LEU A 284 7.77 11.04 3.46
CA LEU A 284 9.04 10.70 4.12
C LEU A 284 9.55 9.29 3.80
N ALA A 285 8.66 8.32 3.58
CA ALA A 285 9.02 6.91 3.37
C ALA A 285 10.03 6.70 2.23
N ARG A 286 10.02 7.54 1.19
CA ARG A 286 10.96 7.43 0.05
C ARG A 286 12.41 7.72 0.40
N SER A 287 12.65 8.40 1.51
CA SER A 287 14.00 8.83 1.91
C SER A 287 14.70 7.85 2.85
N PHE A 288 13.97 6.85 3.37
CA PHE A 288 14.44 6.01 4.46
C PHE A 288 14.18 4.54 4.15
N ASP A 289 15.21 3.72 4.32
CA ASP A 289 15.08 2.26 4.27
C ASP A 289 14.46 1.77 5.60
N PRO A 290 13.28 1.14 5.58
CA PRO A 290 12.60 0.67 6.80
C PRO A 290 13.40 -0.33 7.63
N VAL A 291 14.34 -1.04 7.01
CA VAL A 291 15.18 -2.06 7.65
C VAL A 291 16.29 -1.42 8.51
N THR A 292 16.75 -0.22 8.12
CA THR A 292 17.85 0.49 8.81
C THR A 292 17.41 1.76 9.50
N THR A 293 16.23 2.29 9.16
CA THR A 293 15.76 3.60 9.62
C THR A 293 14.32 3.53 10.09
N THR A 294 14.02 4.16 11.22
CA THR A 294 12.65 4.36 11.71
C THR A 294 12.33 5.83 11.87
N LEU A 295 11.08 6.21 11.60
CA LEU A 295 10.55 7.54 11.92
C LEU A 295 10.15 7.56 13.40
N GLY A 296 10.81 8.42 14.18
CA GLY A 296 10.54 8.59 15.60
C GLY A 296 9.31 9.48 15.81
N VAL A 297 8.30 8.95 16.51
CA VAL A 297 7.09 9.70 16.86
C VAL A 297 6.97 9.91 18.36
N ILE A 298 6.50 11.09 18.74
CA ILE A 298 6.25 11.50 20.12
C ILE A 298 4.84 12.06 20.27
N PRO A 299 4.23 12.03 21.47
CA PRO A 299 2.98 12.73 21.74
C PRO A 299 3.12 14.25 21.50
N SER A 300 2.11 14.85 20.88
CA SER A 300 2.09 16.30 20.66
C SER A 300 2.04 17.04 22.00
N PRO A 301 2.83 18.12 22.19
CA PRO A 301 2.73 18.98 23.37
C PRO A 301 1.36 19.66 23.50
N HIS A 302 0.65 19.84 22.38
CA HIS A 302 -0.64 20.56 22.33
C HIS A 302 -1.84 19.63 22.54
N ASN A 303 -1.75 18.40 22.04
CA ASN A 303 -2.77 17.37 22.22
C ASN A 303 -2.09 16.02 22.54
N PRO A 304 -2.09 15.59 23.82
CA PRO A 304 -1.43 14.34 24.23
C PRO A 304 -1.95 13.09 23.55
N ASP A 305 -3.13 13.10 22.95
CA ASP A 305 -3.70 11.97 22.20
C ASP A 305 -3.22 11.94 20.73
N GLU A 306 -2.65 13.04 20.22
CA GLU A 306 -2.06 13.13 18.90
C GLU A 306 -0.56 12.87 18.93
N LEU A 307 -0.02 12.47 17.77
CA LEU A 307 1.38 12.17 17.58
C LEU A 307 2.00 13.13 16.57
N GLU A 308 3.28 13.41 16.75
CA GLU A 308 4.10 14.19 15.84
C GLU A 308 5.37 13.41 15.50
N ILE A 309 5.81 13.50 14.24
CA ILE A 309 7.06 12.95 13.75
C ILE A 309 8.17 13.91 14.17
N HIS A 310 9.00 13.47 15.10
CA HIS A 310 10.11 14.24 15.63
C HIS A 310 11.35 14.21 14.72
N GLY A 311 11.50 13.12 13.97
CA GLY A 311 12.66 12.91 13.12
C GLY A 311 12.77 11.47 12.62
N ALA A 312 13.96 11.11 12.14
CA ALA A 312 14.32 9.76 11.74
C ALA A 312 15.53 9.26 12.55
N ILE A 313 15.55 7.97 12.87
CA ILE A 313 16.64 7.33 13.60
C ILE A 313 17.23 6.26 12.69
N TYR A 314 18.47 6.47 12.27
CA TYR A 314 19.22 5.54 11.43
C TYR A 314 20.09 4.65 12.32
N PHE A 315 19.86 3.34 12.28
CA PHE A 315 20.59 2.37 13.08
C PHE A 315 21.78 1.84 12.30
N ASN A 316 22.98 2.07 12.82
CA ASN A 316 24.20 1.45 12.34
C ASN A 316 24.69 0.40 13.35
N CYS A 317 23.80 -0.53 13.69
CA CYS A 317 24.05 -1.53 14.72
C CYS A 317 24.51 -2.85 14.10
N ALA A 318 25.43 -3.55 14.76
CA ALA A 318 25.73 -4.93 14.39
C ALA A 318 24.46 -5.79 14.50
N SER A 319 24.24 -6.66 13.52
CA SER A 319 23.07 -7.52 13.43
C SER A 319 22.89 -8.46 14.64
N LYS A 320 21.65 -8.85 14.94
CA LYS A 320 21.35 -9.84 16.00
C LYS A 320 21.86 -11.24 15.63
N HIS A 321 21.89 -11.60 14.35
CA HIS A 321 22.40 -12.90 13.92
C HIS A 321 23.87 -12.81 13.55
N ARG A 322 24.65 -13.79 14.02
CA ARG A 322 26.12 -13.84 13.84
C ARG A 322 26.56 -13.69 12.39
N PHE A 323 25.72 -14.10 11.43
CA PHE A 323 26.05 -14.22 10.01
C PHE A 323 25.34 -13.22 9.08
N ASP A 324 24.78 -12.13 9.59
CA ASP A 324 24.14 -11.18 8.66
C ASP A 324 25.14 -10.26 7.96
N ALA A 325 24.74 -9.83 6.76
CA ALA A 325 25.52 -9.00 5.86
C ALA A 325 25.30 -7.50 6.05
N HIS A 326 24.18 -7.12 6.68
CA HIS A 326 23.75 -5.73 6.84
C HIS A 326 23.45 -5.41 8.31
N SER A 327 23.59 -4.12 8.66
CA SER A 327 23.17 -3.58 9.94
C SER A 327 21.64 -3.52 9.97
N PHE A 328 21.00 -4.07 11.01
CA PHE A 328 19.55 -3.97 11.19
C PHE A 328 19.20 -2.85 12.15
N ASN A 329 17.97 -2.37 12.01
CA ASN A 329 17.30 -1.57 13.01
C ASN A 329 17.27 -2.33 14.34
N ARG A 330 18.28 -2.06 15.18
CA ARG A 330 18.35 -2.52 16.56
C ARG A 330 17.78 -1.44 17.45
N ALA A 331 16.47 -1.19 17.28
CA ALA A 331 15.75 -0.32 18.18
C ALA A 331 15.98 -0.79 19.63
N PRO A 332 16.30 0.11 20.56
CA PRO A 332 16.31 -0.20 21.98
C PRO A 332 15.02 -0.89 22.43
N ASN A 333 15.11 -1.75 23.45
CA ASN A 333 13.95 -2.52 23.95
C ASN A 333 12.81 -1.65 24.50
N ASP A 334 13.10 -0.38 24.80
CA ASP A 334 12.11 0.64 25.20
C ASP A 334 11.40 1.33 24.02
N MET A 335 11.64 0.88 22.77
CA MET A 335 10.97 1.40 21.57
C MET A 335 10.00 0.38 20.99
N MET A 336 8.75 0.80 20.82
CA MET A 336 7.77 0.04 20.04
C MET A 336 7.86 0.46 18.58
N THR A 337 8.24 -0.48 17.72
CA THR A 337 8.42 -0.25 16.29
C THR A 337 7.33 -0.97 15.51
N VAL A 338 6.68 -0.25 14.59
CA VAL A 338 5.70 -0.79 13.65
C VAL A 338 6.28 -0.63 12.25
N MET A 339 6.48 -1.76 11.56
CA MET A 339 7.08 -1.81 10.23
C MET A 339 6.08 -2.33 9.20
N VAL A 340 6.04 -1.70 8.03
CA VAL A 340 5.30 -2.20 6.88
C VAL A 340 6.14 -3.23 6.14
N ARG A 341 5.69 -4.49 6.10
CA ARG A 341 6.37 -5.57 5.36
C ARG A 341 6.03 -5.59 3.88
N LYS A 342 4.76 -5.41 3.59
CA LYS A 342 4.14 -5.37 2.25
C LYS A 342 2.83 -4.60 2.40
N VAL A 343 2.23 -4.20 1.29
CA VAL A 343 0.92 -3.54 1.28
C VAL A 343 -0.07 -4.28 2.17
N GLY A 344 -0.61 -3.60 3.20
CA GLY A 344 -1.59 -4.16 4.13
C GLY A 344 -1.04 -5.18 5.15
N CYS A 345 0.28 -5.29 5.31
CA CYS A 345 0.91 -6.16 6.30
C CYS A 345 1.86 -5.38 7.22
N LEU A 346 1.58 -5.43 8.53
CA LEU A 346 2.39 -4.79 9.56
C LEU A 346 3.08 -5.84 10.43
N GLN A 347 4.26 -5.51 10.93
CA GLN A 347 4.90 -6.20 12.04
C GLN A 347 5.17 -5.23 13.18
N ILE A 348 4.99 -5.70 14.41
CA ILE A 348 5.19 -4.95 15.62
C ILE A 348 6.35 -5.58 16.40
N PHE A 349 7.32 -4.75 16.75
CA PHE A 349 8.52 -5.14 17.45
C PHE A 349 8.65 -4.41 18.80
N LYS A 350 9.20 -5.13 19.77
CA LYS A 350 9.79 -4.61 21.00
C LYS A 350 11.29 -4.74 20.88
N GLY A 351 11.97 -3.63 20.64
CA GLY A 351 13.36 -3.65 20.18
C GLY A 351 13.52 -4.49 18.91
N VAL A 352 14.13 -5.68 19.06
CA VAL A 352 14.33 -6.66 17.98
C VAL A 352 13.37 -7.85 18.01
N ASP A 353 12.53 -7.98 19.03
CA ASP A 353 11.63 -9.11 19.18
C ASP A 353 10.26 -8.80 18.59
N VAL A 354 9.77 -9.67 17.70
CA VAL A 354 8.41 -9.57 17.17
C VAL A 354 7.44 -9.89 18.30
N ILE A 355 6.53 -8.96 18.57
CA ILE A 355 5.46 -9.13 19.58
C ILE A 355 4.07 -9.24 18.95
N GLY A 356 3.95 -9.08 17.64
CA GLY A 356 2.70 -9.29 16.91
C GLY A 356 2.79 -8.85 15.46
N GLY A 357 1.78 -9.19 14.68
CA GLY A 357 1.69 -8.80 13.28
C GLY A 357 0.27 -8.68 12.80
N PHE A 358 0.11 -7.98 11.67
CA PHE A 358 -1.12 -7.94 10.91
C PHE A 358 -0.84 -8.39 9.48
N ASP A 359 -1.62 -9.32 8.96
CA ASP A 359 -1.65 -9.64 7.53
C ASP A 359 -3.10 -9.64 7.06
N SER A 360 -3.38 -8.83 6.03
CA SER A 360 -4.70 -8.80 5.37
C SER A 360 -5.86 -8.54 6.34
N GLY A 361 -5.62 -7.72 7.37
CA GLY A 361 -6.61 -7.33 8.38
C GLY A 361 -6.74 -8.29 9.57
N PHE A 362 -5.99 -9.40 9.61
CA PHE A 362 -5.98 -10.34 10.73
C PHE A 362 -4.76 -10.13 11.62
N PHE A 363 -4.99 -10.12 12.93
CA PHE A 363 -3.92 -10.10 13.94
C PHE A 363 -3.36 -11.50 14.15
N SER A 364 -2.03 -11.61 14.20
CA SER A 364 -1.31 -12.83 14.58
C SER A 364 -0.40 -12.55 15.77
N GLU A 365 -0.51 -13.37 16.82
CA GLU A 365 0.44 -13.41 17.92
C GLU A 365 1.83 -13.89 17.43
N PRO A 366 2.91 -13.55 18.15
CA PRO A 366 4.25 -13.93 17.74
C PRO A 366 4.38 -15.45 17.73
N THR A 367 4.80 -16.00 16.59
CA THR A 367 5.22 -17.39 16.53
C THR A 367 6.54 -17.53 17.27
N PRO A 368 6.72 -18.56 18.11
CA PRO A 368 8.01 -18.82 18.76
C PRO A 368 9.14 -18.90 17.70
N PRO A 369 10.40 -18.67 18.05
CA PRO A 369 11.49 -18.94 17.10
C PRO A 369 11.48 -20.44 16.73
N PRO A 370 11.62 -20.82 15.46
CA PRO A 370 11.54 -22.22 15.04
C PRO A 370 12.62 -23.09 15.65
N PHE A 371 13.72 -22.51 16.13
CA PHE A 371 14.88 -23.23 16.64
C PHE A 371 15.18 -22.93 18.11
N THR A 372 14.19 -22.39 18.85
CA THR A 372 14.24 -22.18 20.29
C THR A 372 13.04 -22.86 20.94
N ASP A 373 13.28 -23.83 21.83
CA ASP A 373 12.24 -24.59 22.55
C ASP A 373 11.09 -25.12 21.67
N SER A 374 11.49 -25.79 20.60
CA SER A 374 10.59 -26.25 19.55
C SER A 374 10.94 -27.69 19.11
N PRO A 375 9.98 -28.47 18.56
CA PRO A 375 10.26 -29.80 18.03
C PRO A 375 11.31 -29.80 16.90
N LEU A 376 11.38 -28.74 16.09
CA LEU A 376 12.43 -28.58 15.08
C LEU A 376 13.80 -28.43 15.77
N ALA A 377 13.88 -27.56 16.78
CA ALA A 377 15.09 -27.33 17.56
C ALA A 377 15.59 -28.62 18.21
N TRP A 378 14.71 -29.35 18.90
CA TRP A 378 15.08 -30.55 19.65
C TRP A 378 15.53 -31.69 18.76
N ASN A 379 14.91 -31.87 17.58
CA ASN A 379 15.35 -32.91 16.64
C ASN A 379 16.73 -32.62 16.06
N LEU A 380 17.01 -31.36 15.69
CA LEU A 380 18.34 -30.95 15.25
C LEU A 380 19.37 -31.09 16.38
N LEU A 381 19.05 -30.54 17.56
CA LEU A 381 19.95 -30.53 18.72
C LEU A 381 20.34 -31.94 19.17
N ARG A 382 19.43 -32.91 19.09
CA ARG A 382 19.71 -34.30 19.48
C ARG A 382 20.91 -34.89 18.75
N GLU A 383 21.03 -34.66 17.45
CA GLU A 383 22.20 -35.16 16.70
C GLU A 383 23.39 -34.24 16.87
N VAL A 384 23.18 -32.92 16.88
CA VAL A 384 24.27 -31.93 17.07
C VAL A 384 24.99 -32.11 18.41
N GLN A 385 24.31 -32.61 19.44
CA GLN A 385 24.91 -32.97 20.72
C GLN A 385 26.03 -34.01 20.60
N THR A 386 26.04 -34.82 19.54
CA THR A 386 27.10 -35.82 19.29
C THR A 386 28.36 -35.22 18.66
N HIS A 387 28.32 -33.98 18.19
CA HIS A 387 29.44 -33.33 17.49
C HIS A 387 30.57 -32.95 18.45
N SER A 388 31.81 -33.01 17.98
CA SER A 388 33.00 -32.54 18.71
C SER A 388 32.85 -31.10 19.20
N GLY A 389 32.34 -30.22 18.34
CA GLY A 389 32.11 -28.82 18.68
C GLY A 389 31.11 -28.62 19.82
N TYR A 390 30.02 -29.41 19.87
CA TYR A 390 29.08 -29.35 21.00
C TYR A 390 29.69 -29.94 22.27
N GLN A 391 30.40 -31.07 22.17
CA GLN A 391 31.09 -31.65 23.33
C GLN A 391 32.13 -30.69 23.93
N ARG A 392 32.72 -29.80 23.11
CA ARG A 392 33.69 -28.80 23.54
C ARG A 392 33.06 -27.50 24.07
N PHE A 393 32.09 -26.92 23.35
CA PHE A 393 31.56 -25.58 23.63
C PHE A 393 30.09 -25.56 24.11
N GLY A 394 29.46 -26.73 24.24
CA GLY A 394 28.08 -26.89 24.69
C GLY A 394 27.08 -26.06 23.88
N MET A 395 26.18 -25.37 24.59
CA MET A 395 25.14 -24.52 23.99
C MET A 395 25.72 -23.39 23.12
N GLY A 396 26.96 -22.95 23.36
CA GLY A 396 27.63 -21.99 22.49
C GLY A 396 27.77 -22.48 21.05
N TYR A 397 28.12 -23.76 20.86
CA TYR A 397 28.16 -24.38 19.53
C TYR A 397 26.77 -24.49 18.91
N TRP A 398 25.77 -24.90 19.69
CA TRP A 398 24.39 -25.00 19.21
C TRP A 398 23.87 -23.64 18.69
N HIS A 399 24.15 -22.54 19.39
CA HIS A 399 23.74 -21.21 18.93
C HIS A 399 24.37 -20.86 17.57
N VAL A 400 25.67 -21.11 17.40
CA VAL A 400 26.37 -20.88 16.11
C VAL A 400 25.80 -21.77 15.00
N TYR A 401 25.50 -23.02 15.31
CA TYR A 401 24.90 -23.98 14.37
C TYR A 401 23.51 -23.54 13.91
N ARG A 402 22.65 -23.18 14.87
CA ARG A 402 21.31 -22.67 14.61
C ARG A 402 21.35 -21.40 13.76
N ASP A 403 22.19 -20.44 14.13
CA ASP A 403 22.30 -19.16 13.43
C ASP A 403 22.78 -19.38 11.96
N PHE A 404 23.57 -20.44 11.70
CA PHE A 404 23.94 -20.82 10.34
C PHE A 404 22.74 -21.38 9.54
N ILE A 405 21.91 -22.24 10.15
CA ILE A 405 20.67 -22.73 9.53
C ILE A 405 19.74 -21.56 9.20
N ASP A 406 19.54 -20.63 10.14
CA ASP A 406 18.77 -19.40 9.91
C ASP A 406 19.29 -18.64 8.68
N ARG A 407 20.62 -18.41 8.63
CA ARG A 407 21.24 -17.72 7.50
C ARG A 407 21.07 -18.46 6.18
N LEU A 408 21.15 -19.78 6.18
CA LEU A 408 20.95 -20.61 4.99
C LEU A 408 19.51 -20.49 4.47
N LEU A 409 18.52 -20.57 5.36
CA LEU A 409 17.12 -20.43 5.01
C LEU A 409 16.81 -19.03 4.46
N LEU A 410 17.36 -17.99 5.10
CA LEU A 410 17.27 -16.61 4.63
C LEU A 410 17.88 -16.42 3.24
N ALA A 411 19.12 -16.86 3.05
CA ALA A 411 19.82 -16.78 1.77
C ALA A 411 19.09 -17.54 0.65
N THR A 412 18.38 -18.61 0.99
CA THR A 412 17.56 -19.38 0.04
C THR A 412 16.26 -18.66 -0.29
N ALA A 413 15.56 -18.13 0.72
CA ALA A 413 14.31 -17.39 0.53
C ALA A 413 14.50 -16.09 -0.29
N ALA A 414 15.59 -15.36 -0.05
CA ALA A 414 15.91 -14.11 -0.75
C ALA A 414 16.01 -14.26 -2.28
N LYS A 415 16.29 -15.48 -2.77
CA LYS A 415 16.48 -15.75 -4.21
C LYS A 415 15.17 -15.95 -4.99
N LYS A 416 14.00 -15.97 -4.33
CA LYS A 416 12.65 -16.06 -4.93
C LYS A 416 12.45 -17.17 -5.99
N ASN A 417 13.21 -18.27 -5.93
CA ASN A 417 13.04 -19.44 -6.82
C ASN A 417 12.39 -20.63 -6.10
N GLY A 418 12.14 -20.48 -4.79
CA GLY A 418 11.83 -21.57 -3.86
C GLY A 418 12.91 -22.66 -3.83
N GLY A 419 12.70 -23.70 -3.02
CA GLY A 419 13.66 -24.80 -2.85
C GLY A 419 13.24 -25.77 -1.74
N THR A 420 13.83 -26.95 -1.70
CA THR A 420 13.63 -27.91 -0.60
C THR A 420 15.00 -28.30 -0.03
N ILE A 421 15.16 -28.16 1.28
CA ILE A 421 16.36 -28.59 2.01
C ILE A 421 15.96 -29.71 2.95
N ILE A 422 16.61 -30.87 2.83
CA ILE A 422 16.47 -31.99 3.76
C ILE A 422 17.74 -32.03 4.60
N TRP A 423 17.58 -31.81 5.89
CA TRP A 423 18.60 -32.07 6.89
C TRP A 423 18.48 -33.51 7.37
N LEU A 424 19.59 -34.24 7.32
CA LEU A 424 19.62 -35.68 7.44
C LEU A 424 20.71 -36.13 8.42
N PRO A 425 20.36 -36.78 9.54
CA PRO A 425 21.34 -37.43 10.41
C PRO A 425 22.17 -38.45 9.63
N GLN A 426 23.49 -38.46 9.85
CA GLN A 426 24.39 -39.43 9.21
C GLN A 426 23.95 -40.89 9.42
N SER A 427 23.36 -41.20 10.58
CA SER A 427 22.82 -42.52 10.91
C SER A 427 21.65 -42.97 10.03
N LEU A 428 21.01 -42.04 9.31
CA LEU A 428 19.83 -42.27 8.48
C LEU A 428 20.11 -42.22 6.97
N GLU A 429 21.37 -42.05 6.55
CA GLU A 429 21.71 -41.92 5.13
C GLU A 429 21.25 -43.12 4.29
N GLU A 430 21.49 -44.35 4.75
CA GLU A 430 21.04 -45.56 4.04
C GLU A 430 19.51 -45.61 3.88
N CYS A 431 18.77 -45.21 4.93
CA CYS A 431 17.30 -45.18 4.91
C CYS A 431 16.77 -44.09 3.97
N ALA A 432 17.43 -42.95 3.92
CA ALA A 432 17.04 -41.80 3.10
C ALA A 432 17.02 -42.15 1.60
N TRP A 433 18.04 -42.85 1.11
CA TRP A 433 18.16 -43.18 -0.30
C TRP A 433 17.18 -44.26 -0.80
N MET A 434 16.44 -44.92 0.11
CA MET A 434 15.29 -45.75 -0.27
C MET A 434 14.04 -44.92 -0.62
N GLY A 435 13.97 -43.66 -0.18
CA GLY A 435 12.85 -42.75 -0.41
C GLY A 435 13.20 -41.52 -1.25
N ALA A 436 14.42 -41.46 -1.78
CA ALA A 436 14.88 -40.39 -2.66
C ALA A 436 15.99 -40.88 -3.60
N GLU A 437 15.97 -40.38 -4.84
CA GLU A 437 16.97 -40.65 -5.86
C GLU A 437 17.89 -39.44 -6.03
N PRO A 438 19.20 -39.54 -5.70
CA PRO A 438 20.12 -38.43 -5.86
C PRO A 438 20.43 -38.22 -7.35
N ARG A 439 20.20 -37.00 -7.84
CA ARG A 439 20.56 -36.63 -9.23
C ARG A 439 22.01 -36.22 -9.36
N PHE A 440 22.50 -35.42 -8.42
CA PHE A 440 23.88 -34.96 -8.35
C PHE A 440 24.44 -35.26 -6.96
N ALA A 441 24.93 -36.48 -6.76
CA ALA A 441 25.58 -36.91 -5.52
C ALA A 441 27.00 -36.33 -5.40
N LEU A 442 27.42 -36.02 -4.18
CA LEU A 442 28.73 -35.45 -3.87
C LEU A 442 29.52 -36.42 -3.00
N GLU A 443 30.64 -36.93 -3.52
CA GLU A 443 31.54 -37.81 -2.75
C GLU A 443 32.42 -37.02 -1.75
N LYS A 444 32.79 -35.79 -2.10
CA LYS A 444 33.60 -34.89 -1.28
C LYS A 444 32.97 -33.51 -1.24
N SER A 445 32.69 -33.04 -0.04
CA SER A 445 32.17 -31.70 0.20
C SER A 445 32.72 -31.11 1.51
N PRO A 446 32.77 -29.78 1.65
CA PRO A 446 33.24 -29.14 2.87
C PRO A 446 32.40 -29.54 4.07
N ASP A 447 33.05 -29.82 5.20
CA ASP A 447 32.39 -30.08 6.48
C ASP A 447 32.05 -28.77 7.18
N GLY A 448 30.78 -28.38 7.10
CA GLY A 448 30.30 -27.13 7.72
C GLY A 448 30.45 -27.14 9.23
N ALA A 449 30.29 -28.30 9.89
CA ALA A 449 30.47 -28.42 11.34
C ALA A 449 31.87 -28.00 11.80
N THR A 450 32.90 -28.27 10.99
CA THR A 450 34.30 -27.87 11.26
C THR A 450 34.46 -26.36 11.16
N PHE A 451 33.85 -25.71 10.16
CA PHE A 451 33.88 -24.25 10.05
C PHE A 451 33.19 -23.58 11.24
N LEU A 452 32.05 -24.12 11.69
CA LEU A 452 31.35 -23.61 12.88
C LEU A 452 32.19 -23.80 14.16
N GLU A 453 32.90 -24.92 14.28
CA GLU A 453 33.77 -25.20 15.43
C GLU A 453 34.93 -24.20 15.49
N SER A 454 35.62 -23.97 14.37
CA SER A 454 36.69 -22.97 14.28
C SER A 454 36.19 -21.55 14.54
N PHE A 455 34.98 -21.22 14.08
CA PHE A 455 34.39 -19.91 14.34
C PHE A 455 34.06 -19.73 15.82
N ARG A 456 33.44 -20.74 16.47
CA ARG A 456 33.11 -20.66 17.90
C ARG A 456 34.36 -20.59 18.78
N GLU A 457 35.42 -21.29 18.43
CA GLU A 457 36.72 -21.20 19.10
C GLU A 457 37.26 -19.76 19.10
N MET A 458 37.16 -19.08 17.95
CA MET A 458 37.60 -17.67 17.82
C MET A 458 36.68 -16.69 18.54
N GLU A 459 35.38 -16.96 18.61
CA GLU A 459 34.45 -16.15 19.39
C GLU A 459 34.71 -16.25 20.88
N GLU A 460 34.86 -17.47 21.41
CA GLU A 460 35.22 -17.69 22.81
C GLU A 460 36.56 -17.01 23.14
N TRP A 461 37.56 -17.12 22.27
CA TRP A 461 38.82 -16.41 22.45
C TRP A 461 38.64 -14.88 22.50
N SER A 462 37.84 -14.30 21.60
CA SER A 462 37.59 -12.85 21.55
C SER A 462 36.84 -12.36 22.80
N GLU A 463 35.87 -13.15 23.28
CA GLU A 463 35.12 -12.91 24.53
C GLU A 463 36.06 -12.82 25.75
N PHE A 464 37.09 -13.67 25.83
CA PHE A 464 38.04 -13.69 26.97
C PHE A 464 39.22 -12.72 26.86
N ASN A 465 39.58 -12.23 25.66
CA ASN A 465 40.81 -11.46 25.42
C ASN A 465 40.56 -10.04 24.91
N CYS A 466 39.34 -9.50 25.09
CA CYS A 466 39.01 -8.12 24.73
C CYS A 466 40.02 -7.12 25.37
N GLY A 467 40.56 -6.20 24.57
CA GLY A 467 41.48 -5.15 25.05
C GLY A 467 42.98 -5.52 25.10
N GLN A 468 43.38 -6.71 24.68
CA GLN A 468 44.80 -7.09 24.58
C GLN A 468 45.45 -6.64 23.25
N THR A 469 46.78 -6.43 23.24
CA THR A 469 47.55 -5.90 22.10
C THR A 469 47.40 -6.71 20.80
N GLU A 470 47.15 -8.02 20.90
CA GLU A 470 47.04 -8.92 19.75
C GLU A 470 45.57 -9.14 19.29
N TRP A 471 44.59 -8.53 20.00
CA TRP A 471 43.16 -8.69 19.75
C TRP A 471 42.78 -8.39 18.29
N HIS A 472 43.34 -7.34 17.69
CA HIS A 472 43.05 -6.96 16.31
C HIS A 472 43.41 -8.04 15.28
N LYS A 473 44.49 -8.82 15.49
CA LYS A 473 44.89 -9.87 14.53
C LYS A 473 43.95 -11.07 14.59
N GLN A 474 43.51 -11.46 15.79
CA GLN A 474 42.59 -12.58 15.97
C GLN A 474 41.15 -12.21 15.58
N GLU A 475 40.75 -10.95 15.79
CA GLU A 475 39.46 -10.46 15.31
C GLU A 475 39.37 -10.50 13.77
N MET A 476 40.47 -10.23 13.05
CA MET A 476 40.54 -10.42 11.59
C MET A 476 40.35 -11.88 11.17
N VAL A 477 40.83 -12.85 11.96
CA VAL A 477 40.60 -14.28 11.70
C VAL A 477 39.13 -14.63 11.90
N ARG A 478 38.50 -14.13 12.98
CA ARG A 478 37.07 -14.30 13.25
C ARG A 478 36.21 -13.74 12.11
N LEU A 479 36.51 -12.53 11.63
CA LEU A 479 35.81 -11.90 10.50
C LEU A 479 36.00 -12.67 9.18
N ARG A 480 37.20 -13.23 8.95
CA ARG A 480 37.44 -14.11 7.80
C ARG A 480 36.58 -15.37 7.86
N LEU A 481 36.55 -16.06 9.01
CA LEU A 481 35.73 -17.26 9.20
C LEU A 481 34.23 -16.95 9.06
N LYS A 482 33.76 -15.81 9.60
CA LYS A 482 32.39 -15.31 9.36
C LYS A 482 32.09 -15.22 7.86
N ARG A 483 33.00 -14.60 7.08
CA ARG A 483 32.83 -14.45 5.62
C ARG A 483 32.83 -15.80 4.91
N GLU A 484 33.66 -16.75 5.31
CA GLU A 484 33.70 -18.10 4.75
C GLU A 484 32.39 -18.86 5.02
N LEU A 485 31.84 -18.77 6.24
CA LEU A 485 30.53 -19.35 6.59
C LEU A 485 29.38 -18.71 5.81
N MET A 486 29.38 -17.38 5.66
CA MET A 486 28.39 -16.70 4.82
C MET A 486 28.49 -17.13 3.35
N GLY A 487 29.70 -17.28 2.82
CA GLY A 487 29.94 -17.80 1.48
C GLY A 487 29.47 -19.24 1.30
N PHE A 488 29.63 -20.06 2.34
CA PHE A 488 29.14 -21.44 2.35
C PHE A 488 27.61 -21.51 2.35
N ALA A 489 26.93 -20.69 3.16
CA ALA A 489 25.47 -20.58 3.12
C ALA A 489 24.95 -20.08 1.75
N ASP A 490 25.64 -19.13 1.11
CA ASP A 490 25.31 -18.69 -0.25
C ASP A 490 25.50 -19.81 -1.29
N LEU A 491 26.58 -20.60 -1.18
CA LEU A 491 26.80 -21.76 -2.04
C LEU A 491 25.66 -22.77 -1.90
N LEU A 492 25.34 -23.19 -0.67
CA LEU A 492 24.27 -24.16 -0.42
C LEU A 492 22.91 -23.66 -0.94
N SER A 493 22.58 -22.40 -0.71
CA SER A 493 21.35 -21.79 -1.24
C SER A 493 21.34 -21.61 -2.77
N ARG A 494 22.48 -21.72 -3.47
CA ARG A 494 22.49 -21.84 -4.95
C ARG A 494 22.17 -23.26 -5.40
N LEU A 495 22.59 -24.27 -4.65
CA LEU A 495 22.32 -25.68 -4.97
C LEU A 495 20.82 -26.01 -4.89
N THR A 496 20.06 -25.32 -4.03
CA THR A 496 18.59 -25.48 -3.92
C THR A 496 17.82 -24.97 -5.15
N ARG A 497 18.45 -24.23 -6.07
CA ARG A 497 17.81 -23.70 -7.28
C ARG A 497 17.51 -24.75 -8.33
N ILE A 498 18.20 -25.89 -8.27
CA ILE A 498 17.95 -27.00 -9.17
C ILE A 498 16.69 -27.72 -8.70
N ASP A 499 15.80 -28.06 -9.63
CA ASP A 499 14.58 -28.80 -9.31
C ASP A 499 14.90 -30.10 -8.57
N GLY A 500 14.28 -30.25 -7.40
CA GLY A 500 14.52 -31.33 -6.46
C GLY A 500 14.90 -30.81 -5.07
N ALA A 501 15.38 -31.71 -4.22
CA ALA A 501 15.82 -31.39 -2.87
C ALA A 501 17.35 -31.32 -2.77
N LEU A 502 17.85 -30.41 -1.93
CA LEU A 502 19.20 -30.41 -1.41
C LEU A 502 19.23 -31.25 -0.13
N PHE A 503 20.05 -32.29 -0.10
CA PHE A 503 20.31 -33.10 1.08
C PHE A 503 21.58 -32.62 1.78
N LEU A 504 21.44 -32.26 3.05
CA LEU A 504 22.52 -31.88 3.95
C LEU A 504 22.62 -32.89 5.08
N SER A 505 23.83 -33.35 5.39
CA SER A 505 24.06 -34.13 6.62
C SER A 505 23.83 -33.27 7.87
N ASP A 506 23.76 -33.92 9.03
CA ASP A 506 23.77 -33.26 10.34
C ASP A 506 25.04 -32.43 10.57
N ARG A 507 26.14 -32.72 9.87
CA ARG A 507 27.36 -31.90 9.89
C ARG A 507 27.35 -30.78 8.83
N LEU A 508 26.21 -30.48 8.22
CA LEU A 508 26.03 -29.46 7.17
C LEU A 508 26.83 -29.73 5.88
N ARG A 509 27.30 -30.97 5.67
CA ARG A 509 27.89 -31.38 4.39
C ARG A 509 26.79 -31.59 3.36
N PRO A 510 26.85 -30.98 2.16
CA PRO A 510 25.94 -31.33 1.09
C PRO A 510 26.26 -32.73 0.58
N LEU A 511 25.25 -33.59 0.59
CA LEU A 511 25.30 -34.99 0.17
C LEU A 511 24.85 -35.15 -1.28
N ALA A 512 23.74 -34.50 -1.64
CA ALA A 512 23.23 -34.48 -3.01
C ALA A 512 22.36 -33.24 -3.25
N PHE A 513 22.24 -32.79 -4.49
CA PHE A 513 21.28 -31.73 -4.88
C PHE A 513 20.50 -32.13 -6.12
N GLY A 514 19.32 -31.51 -6.29
CA GLY A 514 18.37 -31.89 -7.33
C GLY A 514 17.82 -33.31 -7.15
N ALA A 515 17.84 -33.83 -5.93
CA ALA A 515 17.36 -35.18 -5.63
C ALA A 515 15.84 -35.26 -5.78
N MET A 516 15.36 -36.32 -6.41
CA MET A 516 13.94 -36.57 -6.59
C MET A 516 13.42 -37.39 -5.41
N ILE A 517 12.44 -36.87 -4.68
CA ILE A 517 11.81 -37.63 -3.60
C ILE A 517 10.84 -38.64 -4.20
N THR A 518 11.09 -39.93 -3.93
CA THR A 518 10.31 -41.08 -4.41
C THR A 518 9.54 -41.79 -3.29
N ALA A 519 9.63 -41.26 -2.06
CA ALA A 519 8.93 -41.77 -0.90
C ALA A 519 7.40 -41.87 -1.13
N ASN A 520 6.81 -42.95 -0.59
CA ASN A 520 5.39 -43.21 -0.70
C ASN A 520 4.54 -42.07 -0.09
N PRO A 521 3.32 -41.83 -0.59
CA PRO A 521 2.42 -40.85 -0.01
C PRO A 521 2.19 -41.08 1.49
N TRP A 522 2.45 -40.06 2.29
CA TRP A 522 2.21 -40.09 3.73
C TRP A 522 0.71 -40.26 4.02
N LYS A 523 0.38 -41.13 4.98
CA LYS A 523 -1.01 -41.44 5.38
C LYS A 523 -1.37 -40.99 6.79
N GLY A 524 -0.41 -40.49 7.56
CA GLY A 524 -0.63 -39.99 8.91
C GLY A 524 -1.21 -38.58 8.94
N GLY A 525 -1.43 -38.06 10.15
CA GLY A 525 -1.87 -36.69 10.38
C GLY A 525 -0.76 -35.66 10.20
N ILE A 526 -1.15 -34.42 9.89
CA ILE A 526 -0.27 -33.25 9.88
C ILE A 526 -0.89 -32.20 10.79
N VAL A 527 -0.10 -31.74 11.76
CA VAL A 527 -0.55 -30.80 12.79
C VAL A 527 0.37 -29.59 12.78
N SER A 528 -0.21 -28.39 12.69
CA SER A 528 0.52 -27.15 12.86
C SER A 528 0.94 -27.00 14.32
N TRP A 529 2.24 -26.89 14.59
CA TRP A 529 2.74 -26.79 15.97
C TRP A 529 2.28 -25.49 16.66
N VAL A 530 2.17 -24.40 15.90
CA VAL A 530 1.65 -23.10 16.40
C VAL A 530 0.19 -23.25 16.84
N GLU A 531 -0.61 -23.97 16.05
CA GLU A 531 -2.03 -24.17 16.36
C GLU A 531 -2.22 -25.17 17.50
N GLU A 532 -1.38 -26.20 17.64
CA GLU A 532 -1.49 -27.18 18.75
C GLU A 532 -1.41 -26.52 20.14
N LYS A 533 -0.61 -25.44 20.30
CA LYS A 533 -0.54 -24.67 21.56
C LYS A 533 -1.80 -23.85 21.86
N VAL A 534 -2.55 -23.46 20.83
CA VAL A 534 -3.73 -22.58 20.96
C VAL A 534 -5.05 -23.39 20.88
N PHE A 535 -5.13 -24.38 20.00
CA PHE A 535 -6.24 -25.29 19.74
C PHE A 535 -5.72 -26.72 19.40
N PRO A 536 -5.94 -27.73 20.25
CA PRO A 536 -5.29 -29.05 20.12
C PRO A 536 -5.79 -29.98 19.00
N SER A 537 -6.40 -29.49 17.91
CA SER A 537 -7.02 -30.39 16.92
C SER A 537 -7.12 -29.93 15.45
N VAL A 538 -6.48 -28.83 15.05
CA VAL A 538 -6.53 -28.42 13.62
C VAL A 538 -5.60 -29.31 12.79
N ARG A 539 -6.19 -30.18 11.98
CA ARG A 539 -5.48 -30.99 10.97
C ARG A 539 -5.35 -30.17 9.69
N MET A 540 -4.13 -30.07 9.17
CA MET A 540 -3.87 -29.35 7.91
C MET A 540 -4.22 -30.23 6.71
N ASP A 541 -4.93 -29.65 5.73
CA ASP A 541 -5.28 -30.33 4.48
C ASP A 541 -4.15 -30.24 3.45
N LEU A 542 -3.54 -31.39 3.15
CA LEU A 542 -2.48 -31.57 2.17
C LEU A 542 -2.87 -31.15 0.75
N SER A 543 -4.16 -31.19 0.40
CA SER A 543 -4.64 -30.87 -0.95
C SER A 543 -4.45 -29.40 -1.34
N ARG A 544 -4.20 -28.52 -0.36
CA ARG A 544 -3.94 -27.09 -0.55
C ARG A 544 -2.46 -26.75 -0.70
N LEU A 545 -1.56 -27.72 -0.52
CA LEU A 545 -0.12 -27.50 -0.54
C LEU A 545 0.48 -27.85 -1.91
N GLY A 546 1.44 -27.03 -2.37
CA GLY A 546 2.13 -27.26 -3.64
C GLY A 546 3.02 -28.51 -3.63
N ALA A 547 3.38 -29.01 -4.82
CA ALA A 547 4.08 -30.29 -5.00
C ALA A 547 5.35 -30.48 -4.13
N ARG A 548 6.14 -29.42 -3.91
CA ARG A 548 7.35 -29.48 -3.05
C ARG A 548 7.02 -29.83 -1.59
N HIS A 549 5.94 -29.27 -1.06
CA HIS A 549 5.49 -29.57 0.31
C HIS A 549 5.02 -31.01 0.41
N THR A 550 4.24 -31.49 -0.56
CA THR A 550 3.78 -32.89 -0.61
C THR A 550 4.95 -33.87 -0.66
N SER A 551 5.95 -33.61 -1.50
CA SER A 551 7.17 -34.43 -1.55
C SER A 551 7.91 -34.40 -0.22
N ALA A 552 8.12 -33.23 0.39
CA ALA A 552 8.81 -33.13 1.66
C ALA A 552 8.08 -33.88 2.80
N VAL A 553 6.75 -33.77 2.88
CA VAL A 553 5.93 -34.52 3.84
C VAL A 553 6.11 -36.03 3.65
N ASN A 554 6.04 -36.52 2.41
CA ASN A 554 6.24 -37.93 2.11
C ASN A 554 7.62 -38.41 2.57
N PHE A 555 8.65 -37.60 2.33
CA PHE A 555 10.01 -37.92 2.75
C PHE A 555 10.16 -37.97 4.28
N ILE A 556 9.65 -36.97 5.00
CA ILE A 556 9.69 -36.95 6.48
C ILE A 556 8.92 -38.13 7.08
N GLY A 557 7.82 -38.55 6.46
CA GLY A 557 7.11 -39.76 6.84
C GLY A 557 7.91 -41.04 6.65
N HIS A 558 8.72 -41.11 5.58
CA HIS A 558 9.59 -42.25 5.26
C HIS A 558 10.85 -42.31 6.14
N CYS A 559 11.42 -41.16 6.52
CA CYS A 559 12.67 -41.08 7.28
C CYS A 559 12.48 -40.36 8.64
N PRO A 560 12.00 -41.08 9.68
CA PRO A 560 11.87 -40.57 11.05
C PRO A 560 13.18 -39.98 11.61
N GLY A 561 13.21 -38.67 11.86
CA GLY A 561 14.37 -37.96 12.41
C GLY A 561 15.09 -37.05 11.41
N ALA A 562 14.75 -37.13 10.12
CA ALA A 562 15.08 -36.07 9.18
C ALA A 562 14.24 -34.81 9.45
N VAL A 563 14.75 -33.65 9.05
CA VAL A 563 14.05 -32.37 9.11
C VAL A 563 14.02 -31.78 7.71
N ALA A 564 12.85 -31.29 7.28
CA ALA A 564 12.71 -30.70 5.95
C ALA A 564 12.33 -29.22 6.06
N PHE A 565 12.98 -28.40 5.26
CA PHE A 565 12.64 -27.00 5.06
C PHE A 565 12.16 -26.81 3.63
N VAL A 566 10.94 -26.32 3.47
CA VAL A 566 10.34 -26.06 2.16
C VAL A 566 10.21 -24.56 1.98
N ILE A 567 10.94 -24.04 1.00
CA ILE A 567 10.94 -22.64 0.62
C ILE A 567 9.99 -22.51 -0.59
N SER A 568 8.83 -21.88 -0.38
CA SER A 568 7.92 -21.55 -1.48
C SER A 568 8.42 -20.32 -2.25
N GLN A 569 8.04 -20.19 -3.52
CA GLN A 569 8.41 -19.04 -4.36
C GLN A 569 7.79 -17.73 -3.84
N ASP A 570 6.51 -17.79 -3.46
CA ASP A 570 5.72 -16.63 -3.02
C ASP A 570 5.20 -16.79 -1.57
N GLY A 571 5.66 -17.82 -0.86
CA GLY A 571 5.15 -18.21 0.45
C GLY A 571 6.23 -18.31 1.53
N PRO A 572 5.83 -18.57 2.79
CA PRO A 572 6.76 -18.73 3.89
C PRO A 572 7.71 -19.92 3.74
N VAL A 573 8.79 -19.92 4.52
CA VAL A 573 9.64 -21.10 4.68
C VAL A 573 8.99 -22.00 5.70
N ALA A 574 8.49 -23.15 5.26
CA ALA A 574 7.90 -24.14 6.15
C ALA A 574 8.96 -25.10 6.70
N GLY A 575 8.81 -25.52 7.95
CA GLY A 575 9.61 -26.56 8.59
C GLY A 575 8.78 -27.81 8.88
N LEU A 576 9.35 -28.99 8.68
CA LEU A 576 8.68 -30.27 8.86
C LEU A 576 9.53 -31.21 9.69
N VAL A 577 8.91 -31.86 10.67
CA VAL A 577 9.55 -32.90 11.47
C VAL A 577 8.53 -33.93 11.95
N GLN A 578 8.91 -35.18 12.05
CA GLN A 578 8.02 -36.22 12.55
C GLN A 578 7.88 -36.12 14.09
N LYS A 579 6.65 -36.16 14.59
CA LYS A 579 6.34 -36.23 16.03
C LYS A 579 6.40 -37.67 16.52
N ASP A 580 5.67 -38.53 15.82
CA ASP A 580 5.49 -39.94 16.12
C ASP A 580 5.17 -40.71 14.82
N LYS A 581 4.91 -42.01 14.92
CA LYS A 581 4.69 -42.88 13.76
C LYS A 581 3.51 -42.48 12.87
N ASP A 582 2.57 -41.68 13.40
CA ASP A 582 1.33 -41.33 12.72
C ASP A 582 1.17 -39.82 12.52
N THR A 583 2.10 -38.99 13.00
CA THR A 583 1.94 -37.53 13.01
C THR A 583 3.21 -36.79 12.59
N ILE A 584 3.06 -35.82 11.69
CA ILE A 584 4.10 -34.85 11.31
C ILE A 584 3.74 -33.47 11.87
N TYR A 585 4.70 -32.81 12.49
CA TYR A 585 4.61 -31.40 12.83
C TYR A 585 4.96 -30.52 11.64
N TRP A 586 4.08 -29.56 11.41
CA TRP A 586 4.23 -28.51 10.42
C TRP A 586 4.51 -27.19 11.13
N TRP A 587 5.57 -26.53 10.71
CA TRP A 587 5.89 -25.17 11.09
C TRP A 587 5.62 -24.24 9.91
N PRO A 588 4.63 -23.33 9.98
CA PRO A 588 4.18 -22.58 8.82
C PRO A 588 5.15 -21.51 8.34
N ASP A 589 5.92 -20.91 9.25
CA ASP A 589 6.91 -19.89 8.90
C ASP A 589 8.12 -19.93 9.83
N CYS A 590 9.19 -20.58 9.40
CA CYS A 590 10.47 -20.60 10.11
C CYS A 590 11.16 -19.24 10.09
N LEU A 591 10.87 -18.39 9.10
CA LEU A 591 11.49 -17.07 9.00
C LEU A 591 10.61 -15.96 9.58
N GLY A 592 9.51 -16.27 10.27
CA GLY A 592 8.48 -15.30 10.69
C GLY A 592 8.98 -14.08 11.46
N GLY A 593 10.16 -14.18 12.11
CA GLY A 593 10.87 -13.07 12.75
C GLY A 593 12.25 -12.73 12.16
N LEU A 594 12.66 -13.38 11.06
CA LEU A 594 14.00 -13.30 10.47
C LEU A 594 14.04 -12.71 9.06
N ARG A 595 12.90 -12.59 8.35
CA ARG A 595 12.86 -12.25 6.92
C ARG A 595 13.53 -10.95 6.50
N ASP A 596 13.83 -10.10 7.49
CA ASP A 596 14.49 -8.82 7.28
C ASP A 596 15.96 -8.89 7.70
N ALA A 597 16.65 -10.04 7.53
CA ALA A 597 18.09 -10.28 7.81
C ALA A 597 18.99 -10.60 6.59
#